data_AF-A0A662HFR3-F1
#
_entry.id   AF-A0A662HFR3-F1
#
_cell.length_a   1.000
_cell.length_b   1.000
_cell.length_c   1.000
_cell.angle_alpha   90.00
_cell.angle_beta   90.00
_cell.angle_gamma   90.00
#
_symmetry.space_group_name_H-M   'P 1'
#
loop_
_entity.id
_entity.type
_entity.pdbx_description
1 polymer ?
#
loop_
_entity_poly.entity_id
_entity_poly.type
_entity_poly.pdbx_seq_one_letter_code
_entity_poly.pdbx_strand_id
1 'polypeptide(L)'
;MISSTSLTNAKPSSSPIDKARLAEKILNMISMNNIMEHVRELSTHGSRFTGYEGYEWNVKYVYKYLSKELGLNTWIWSYKALVPYDINSTLTITYPERRTFRVYALLPNLIQTCRTPGGIEGKLVYVGKGEVKDFRGIDVRNNIVLMDYNSKSNWMYAMNLGAKAVVFIEPDLTLRGEGDYKSLEVPIKFPRVYIKKE
;
A
#
# COMPACT_ATOMS: atom_id res chain seq x y z
N MET A 1 64.71 -8.10 -12.77
CA MET A 1 63.85 -7.24 -13.60
C MET A 1 62.40 -7.62 -13.37
N ILE A 2 61.68 -6.87 -12.53
CA ILE A 2 60.23 -6.73 -12.64
C ILE A 2 59.98 -5.24 -12.40
N SER A 3 59.59 -4.56 -13.48
CA SER A 3 59.35 -3.12 -13.53
C SER A 3 58.13 -2.78 -12.67
N SER A 4 58.29 -1.84 -11.75
CA SER A 4 57.20 -1.27 -10.96
C SER A 4 56.29 -0.46 -11.88
N THR A 5 55.15 -1.02 -12.25
CA THR A 5 54.12 -0.31 -13.02
C THR A 5 53.52 0.78 -12.14
N SER A 6 53.78 2.03 -12.52
CA SER A 6 53.31 3.24 -11.87
C SER A 6 51.80 3.23 -11.70
N LEU A 7 51.33 3.27 -10.45
CA LEU A 7 49.96 3.68 -10.12
C LEU A 7 49.80 5.11 -10.62
N THR A 8 48.97 5.30 -11.64
CA THR A 8 48.62 6.61 -12.16
C THR A 8 47.84 7.38 -11.10
N ASN A 9 48.49 8.36 -10.48
CA ASN A 9 47.82 9.36 -9.64
C ASN A 9 46.88 10.19 -10.54
N ALA A 10 45.60 9.82 -10.57
CA ALA A 10 44.57 10.67 -11.15
C ALA A 10 44.49 11.97 -10.32
N LYS A 11 44.97 13.08 -10.90
CA LYS A 11 44.72 14.41 -10.32
C LYS A 11 43.21 14.69 -10.42
N PRO A 12 42.54 15.07 -9.32
CA PRO A 12 41.15 15.52 -9.42
C PRO A 12 41.09 16.75 -10.33
N SER A 13 40.20 16.70 -11.31
CA SER A 13 39.88 17.84 -12.16
C SER A 13 39.53 19.04 -11.28
N SER A 14 40.35 20.09 -11.32
CA SER A 14 40.25 21.28 -10.48
C SER A 14 39.41 22.40 -11.11
N SER A 15 38.60 22.11 -12.13
CA SER A 15 37.65 23.11 -12.63
C SER A 15 36.48 23.19 -11.64
N PRO A 16 36.18 24.37 -11.05
CA PRO A 16 34.98 24.53 -10.25
C PRO A 16 33.79 24.29 -11.17
N ILE A 17 33.14 23.14 -11.03
CA ILE A 17 31.89 22.86 -11.74
C ILE A 17 30.93 23.98 -11.34
N ASP A 18 30.55 24.80 -12.30
CA ASP A 18 29.47 25.76 -12.12
C ASP A 18 28.17 24.96 -11.91
N LYS A 19 27.81 24.81 -10.64
CA LYS A 19 26.67 24.02 -10.20
C LYS A 19 25.37 24.58 -10.75
N ALA A 20 25.26 25.90 -10.93
CA ALA A 20 24.05 26.53 -11.46
C ALA A 20 23.87 26.18 -12.94
N ARG A 21 24.93 26.32 -13.73
CA ARG A 21 24.91 25.93 -15.16
C ARG A 21 24.69 24.43 -15.37
N LEU A 22 25.25 23.59 -14.50
CA LEU A 22 25.01 22.15 -14.54
C LEU A 22 23.55 21.81 -14.18
N ALA A 23 22.99 22.44 -13.16
CA ALA A 23 21.59 22.24 -12.76
C ALA A 23 20.63 22.65 -13.89
N GLU A 24 20.86 23.79 -14.54
CA GLU A 24 20.07 24.25 -15.69
C GLU A 24 20.11 23.22 -16.84
N LYS A 25 21.30 22.70 -17.16
CA LYS A 25 21.45 21.66 -18.18
C LYS A 25 20.67 20.39 -17.82
N ILE A 26 20.72 19.94 -16.56
CA ILE A 26 19.99 18.76 -16.10
C ILE A 26 18.49 19.00 -16.20
N LEU A 27 18.00 20.16 -15.75
CA LEU A 27 16.58 20.53 -15.81
C LEU A 27 16.06 20.49 -17.25
N ASN A 28 16.84 21.00 -18.21
CA ASN A 28 16.49 20.97 -19.63
C ASN A 28 16.49 19.56 -20.25
N MET A 29 17.13 18.58 -19.60
CA MET A 29 17.11 17.18 -20.03
C MET A 29 15.94 16.37 -19.45
N ILE A 30 15.18 16.94 -18.48
CA ILE A 30 14.04 16.26 -17.89
C ILE A 30 12.88 16.23 -18.91
N SER A 31 12.43 15.02 -19.23
CA SER A 31 11.28 14.79 -20.12
C SER A 31 10.07 14.36 -19.30
N MET A 32 9.00 15.16 -19.32
CA MET A 32 7.71 14.79 -18.70
C MET A 32 7.08 13.56 -19.36
N ASN A 33 7.34 13.33 -20.65
CA ASN A 33 6.86 12.14 -21.35
C ASN A 33 7.51 10.88 -20.79
N ASN A 34 8.83 10.89 -20.55
CA ASN A 34 9.55 9.75 -19.97
C ASN A 34 9.07 9.49 -18.54
N ILE A 35 8.85 10.55 -17.75
CA ILE A 35 8.29 10.43 -16.40
C ILE A 35 6.92 9.75 -16.46
N MET A 36 6.03 10.21 -17.34
CA MET A 36 4.69 9.66 -17.47
C MET A 36 4.69 8.20 -17.93
N GLU A 37 5.60 7.83 -18.82
CA GLU A 37 5.80 6.44 -19.25
C GLU A 37 6.18 5.53 -18.06
N HIS A 38 7.18 5.93 -17.26
CA HIS A 38 7.55 5.19 -16.06
C HIS A 38 6.41 5.11 -15.04
N VAL A 39 5.69 6.21 -14.81
CA VAL A 39 4.52 6.22 -13.91
C VAL A 39 3.48 5.22 -14.38
N ARG A 40 3.17 5.18 -15.69
CA ARG A 40 2.25 4.20 -16.26
C ARG A 40 2.76 2.78 -16.00
N GLU A 41 3.96 2.44 -16.42
CA GLU A 41 4.53 1.09 -16.28
C GLU A 41 4.56 0.58 -14.84
N LEU A 42 5.00 1.43 -13.90
CA LEU A 42 5.07 1.08 -12.48
C LEU A 42 3.68 0.91 -11.84
N SER A 43 2.63 1.50 -12.42
CA SER A 43 1.26 1.50 -11.87
C SER A 43 0.33 0.44 -12.46
N THR A 44 0.69 -0.22 -13.57
CA THR A 44 -0.20 -1.13 -14.31
C THR A 44 -0.15 -2.59 -13.85
N HIS A 45 0.84 -2.97 -13.05
CA HIS A 45 1.10 -4.38 -12.67
C HIS A 45 0.59 -4.75 -11.27
N GLY A 46 -0.39 -4.01 -10.77
CA GLY A 46 -0.99 -4.25 -9.45
C GLY A 46 -0.18 -3.64 -8.29
N SER A 47 -0.38 -4.17 -7.08
CA SER A 47 0.20 -3.60 -5.86
C SER A 47 1.72 -3.71 -5.83
N ARG A 48 2.39 -2.58 -5.58
CA ARG A 48 3.83 -2.49 -5.33
C ARG A 48 4.21 -2.74 -3.87
N PHE A 49 3.26 -3.15 -3.04
CA PHE A 49 3.54 -3.54 -1.66
C PHE A 49 4.50 -4.74 -1.65
N THR A 50 5.51 -4.71 -0.78
CA THR A 50 6.58 -5.71 -0.76
C THR A 50 6.00 -7.14 -0.75
N GLY A 51 6.58 -8.04 -1.55
CA GLY A 51 6.15 -9.43 -1.64
C GLY A 51 4.90 -9.68 -2.49
N TYR A 52 4.20 -8.66 -2.98
CA TYR A 52 3.13 -8.80 -3.96
C TYR A 52 3.67 -8.89 -5.39
N GLU A 53 2.88 -9.40 -6.32
CA GLU A 53 3.28 -9.61 -7.72
C GLU A 53 3.74 -8.31 -8.41
N GLY A 54 3.05 -7.20 -8.15
CA GLY A 54 3.42 -5.90 -8.70
C GLY A 54 4.77 -5.40 -8.20
N TYR A 55 5.13 -5.69 -6.94
CA TYR A 55 6.47 -5.42 -6.41
C TYR A 55 7.55 -6.18 -7.20
N GLU A 56 7.36 -7.49 -7.40
CA GLU A 56 8.33 -8.33 -8.15
C GLU A 56 8.50 -7.86 -9.60
N TRP A 57 7.40 -7.47 -10.24
CA TRP A 57 7.45 -6.90 -11.58
C TRP A 57 8.24 -5.58 -11.60
N ASN A 58 7.97 -4.68 -10.65
CA ASN A 58 8.61 -3.37 -10.56
C ASN A 58 10.12 -3.48 -10.34
N VAL A 59 10.58 -4.41 -9.49
CA VAL A 59 12.01 -4.67 -9.27
C VAL A 59 12.70 -5.04 -10.60
N LYS A 60 12.09 -5.93 -11.38
CA LYS A 60 12.62 -6.36 -12.69
C LYS A 60 12.64 -5.20 -13.69
N TYR A 61 11.58 -4.40 -13.73
CA TYR A 61 11.47 -3.24 -14.61
C TYR A 61 12.58 -2.22 -14.34
N VAL A 62 12.72 -1.78 -13.07
CA VAL A 62 13.72 -0.79 -12.68
C VAL A 62 15.14 -1.32 -12.94
N TYR A 63 15.42 -2.56 -12.55
CA TYR A 63 16.72 -3.18 -12.82
C TYR A 63 17.05 -3.20 -14.31
N LYS A 64 16.11 -3.63 -15.16
CA LYS A 64 16.29 -3.66 -16.63
C LYS A 64 16.54 -2.27 -17.18
N TYR A 65 15.74 -1.28 -16.78
CA TYR A 65 15.88 0.10 -17.27
C TYR A 65 17.25 0.68 -16.92
N LEU A 66 17.66 0.59 -15.65
CA LEU A 66 18.95 1.13 -15.19
C LEU A 66 20.14 0.41 -15.83
N SER A 67 20.12 -0.93 -15.91
CA SER A 67 21.25 -1.71 -16.40
C SER A 67 21.37 -1.75 -17.92
N LYS A 68 20.25 -1.92 -18.64
CA LYS A 68 20.26 -2.14 -20.10
C LYS A 68 20.04 -0.87 -20.88
N GLU A 69 19.08 -0.04 -20.48
CA GLU A 69 18.73 1.17 -21.24
C GLU A 69 19.68 2.32 -20.89
N LEU A 70 20.04 2.47 -19.62
CA LEU A 70 20.99 3.52 -19.18
C LEU A 70 22.45 3.04 -19.07
N GLY A 71 22.71 1.73 -19.16
CA GLY A 71 24.07 1.19 -19.08
C GLY A 71 24.74 1.35 -17.71
N LEU A 72 23.97 1.53 -16.64
CA LEU A 72 24.50 1.75 -15.29
C LEU A 72 24.92 0.43 -14.63
N ASN A 73 26.01 0.48 -13.88
CA ASN A 73 26.41 -0.64 -13.01
C ASN A 73 25.37 -0.82 -11.89
N THR A 74 24.52 -1.84 -12.02
CA THR A 74 23.32 -2.04 -11.20
C THR A 74 23.32 -3.43 -10.58
N TRP A 75 22.96 -3.55 -9.31
CA TRP A 75 22.80 -4.83 -8.61
C TRP A 75 21.49 -4.84 -7.80
N ILE A 76 20.99 -6.04 -7.52
CA ILE A 76 19.85 -6.24 -6.62
C ILE A 76 20.41 -6.62 -5.25
N TRP A 77 20.03 -5.87 -4.23
CA TRP A 77 20.32 -6.25 -2.85
C TRP A 77 19.05 -6.77 -2.18
N SER A 78 19.06 -8.06 -1.83
CA SER A 78 17.94 -8.73 -1.18
C SER A 78 18.17 -8.92 0.31
N TYR A 79 17.07 -8.89 1.07
CA TYR A 79 17.04 -9.17 2.50
C TYR A 79 15.70 -9.81 2.87
N LYS A 80 15.64 -10.48 4.03
CA LYS A 80 14.40 -11.05 4.56
C LYS A 80 13.67 -10.02 5.41
N ALA A 81 12.39 -9.82 5.16
CA ALA A 81 11.52 -8.96 5.94
C ALA A 81 10.22 -9.69 6.28
N LEU A 82 9.65 -9.40 7.45
CA LEU A 82 8.29 -9.83 7.78
C LEU A 82 7.31 -8.87 7.12
N VAL A 83 6.40 -9.43 6.32
CA VAL A 83 5.44 -8.64 5.55
C VAL A 83 4.02 -9.16 5.83
N PRO A 84 3.07 -8.28 6.17
CA PRO A 84 1.67 -8.68 6.23
C PRO A 84 1.18 -8.94 4.81
N TYR A 85 0.78 -10.18 4.54
CA TYR A 85 0.31 -10.61 3.23
C TYR A 85 -1.14 -11.10 3.31
N ASP A 86 -2.01 -10.54 2.47
CA ASP A 86 -3.41 -10.96 2.35
C ASP A 86 -3.55 -12.12 1.35
N ILE A 87 -3.73 -13.33 1.88
CA ILE A 87 -3.97 -14.56 1.10
C ILE A 87 -5.45 -14.66 0.74
N ASN A 88 -5.97 -13.70 -0.03
CA ASN A 88 -7.33 -13.71 -0.56
C ASN A 88 -8.48 -13.74 0.48
N SER A 89 -8.49 -12.77 1.40
CA SER A 89 -9.64 -12.52 2.27
C SER A 89 -10.97 -12.36 1.51
N THR A 90 -12.06 -12.90 2.06
CA THR A 90 -13.40 -12.89 1.46
C THR A 90 -14.48 -12.46 2.46
N LEU A 91 -15.57 -11.91 1.93
CA LEU A 91 -16.82 -11.68 2.64
C LEU A 91 -17.90 -12.53 1.97
N THR A 92 -18.60 -13.36 2.73
CA THR A 92 -19.68 -14.20 2.21
C THR A 92 -21.00 -13.76 2.83
N ILE A 93 -21.91 -13.28 1.99
CA ILE A 93 -23.32 -13.11 2.35
C ILE A 93 -23.96 -14.49 2.29
N THR A 94 -24.61 -14.91 3.37
CA THR A 94 -25.24 -16.23 3.49
C THR A 94 -26.77 -16.18 3.31
N TYR A 95 -27.37 -15.00 3.46
CA TYR A 95 -28.81 -14.76 3.34
C TYR A 95 -29.07 -13.32 2.83
N PRO A 96 -30.10 -13.07 2.01
CA PRO A 96 -31.08 -14.03 1.48
C PRO A 96 -30.52 -14.95 0.38
N GLU A 97 -29.46 -14.52 -0.29
CA GLU A 97 -28.80 -15.28 -1.34
C GLU A 97 -27.32 -15.43 -1.00
N ARG A 98 -26.78 -16.63 -1.24
CA ARG A 98 -25.36 -16.89 -1.00
C ARG A 98 -24.51 -16.21 -2.06
N ARG A 99 -23.74 -15.20 -1.68
CA ARG A 99 -22.79 -14.50 -2.57
C ARG A 99 -21.48 -14.24 -1.86
N THR A 100 -20.37 -14.44 -2.56
CA THR A 100 -19.03 -14.25 -2.02
C THR A 100 -18.34 -13.11 -2.76
N PHE A 101 -17.77 -12.19 -2.00
CA PHE A 101 -17.05 -11.03 -2.48
C PHE A 101 -15.58 -11.13 -2.08
N ARG A 102 -14.69 -10.69 -2.97
CA ARG A 102 -13.29 -10.43 -2.62
C ARG A 102 -13.25 -9.16 -1.75
N VAL A 103 -12.60 -9.23 -0.60
CA VAL A 103 -12.36 -8.07 0.27
C VAL A 103 -10.90 -8.04 0.67
N TYR A 104 -10.28 -6.87 0.71
CA TYR A 104 -8.84 -6.73 0.91
C TYR A 104 -8.55 -6.40 2.37
N ALA A 105 -7.72 -7.18 3.04
CA ALA A 105 -7.33 -6.87 4.41
C ALA A 105 -6.56 -5.55 4.46
N LEU A 106 -6.94 -4.67 5.40
CA LEU A 106 -6.20 -3.44 5.65
C LEU A 106 -4.91 -3.74 6.44
N LEU A 107 -3.98 -2.78 6.43
CA LEU A 107 -2.74 -2.90 7.17
C LEU A 107 -3.02 -3.22 8.66
N PRO A 108 -2.19 -4.08 9.27
CA PRO A 108 -2.35 -4.46 10.66
C PRO A 108 -2.22 -3.25 11.59
N ASN A 109 -2.79 -3.39 12.78
CA ASN A 109 -2.39 -2.53 13.89
C ASN A 109 -1.05 -3.01 14.43
N LEU A 110 0.04 -2.33 14.09
CA LEU A 110 1.40 -2.78 14.37
C LEU A 110 1.61 -4.22 13.88
N ILE A 111 1.78 -5.17 14.80
CA ILE A 111 2.02 -6.59 14.52
C ILE A 111 0.73 -7.42 14.41
N GLN A 112 -0.43 -6.85 14.74
CA GLN A 112 -1.70 -7.58 14.81
C GLN A 112 -2.38 -7.68 13.44
N THR A 113 -2.14 -8.80 12.76
CA THR A 113 -2.69 -9.13 11.43
C THR A 113 -4.18 -9.43 11.40
N CYS A 114 -4.83 -9.50 12.56
CA CYS A 114 -6.28 -9.67 12.67
C CYS A 114 -6.82 -10.90 11.94
N ARG A 115 -6.04 -11.99 11.89
CA ARG A 115 -6.47 -13.24 11.25
C ARG A 115 -7.74 -13.78 11.91
N THR A 116 -8.61 -14.34 11.07
CA THR A 116 -9.89 -14.94 11.45
C THR A 116 -9.95 -16.42 11.06
N PRO A 117 -9.18 -17.32 11.72
CA PRO A 117 -9.33 -18.76 11.51
C PRO A 117 -10.78 -19.19 11.78
N GLY A 118 -11.39 -19.92 10.86
CA GLY A 118 -12.81 -20.29 10.95
C GLY A 118 -13.81 -19.17 10.60
N GLY A 119 -13.32 -17.97 10.27
CA GLY A 119 -14.16 -16.82 9.91
C GLY A 119 -14.76 -16.08 11.10
N ILE A 120 -15.53 -15.04 10.79
CA ILE A 120 -16.36 -14.29 11.74
C ILE A 120 -17.74 -14.18 11.12
N GLU A 121 -18.77 -14.44 11.91
CA GLU A 121 -20.16 -14.36 11.48
C GLU A 121 -20.96 -13.36 12.32
N GLY A 122 -21.92 -12.71 11.68
CA GLY A 122 -22.83 -11.73 12.26
C GLY A 122 -23.69 -11.09 11.16
N LYS A 123 -24.69 -10.29 11.55
CA LYS A 123 -25.44 -9.49 10.58
C LYS A 123 -24.50 -8.45 9.96
N LEU A 124 -24.69 -8.14 8.68
CA LEU A 124 -24.01 -7.02 8.03
C LEU A 124 -24.86 -5.77 8.23
N VAL A 125 -24.28 -4.74 8.86
CA VAL A 125 -25.02 -3.55 9.29
C VAL A 125 -24.36 -2.30 8.71
N TYR A 126 -25.07 -1.59 7.83
CA TYR A 126 -24.58 -0.36 7.24
C TYR A 126 -24.75 0.83 8.19
N VAL A 127 -23.68 1.61 8.38
CA VAL A 127 -23.66 2.76 9.31
C VAL A 127 -23.16 4.06 8.66
N GLY A 128 -23.23 4.17 7.33
CA GLY A 128 -22.77 5.37 6.62
C GLY A 128 -21.30 5.68 6.91
N LYS A 129 -21.02 6.91 7.38
CA LYS A 129 -19.67 7.36 7.75
C LYS A 129 -19.28 6.98 9.19
N GLY A 130 -20.16 6.34 9.95
CA GLY A 130 -19.91 5.98 11.35
C GLY A 130 -19.78 7.19 12.26
N GLU A 131 -20.48 8.29 11.99
CA GLU A 131 -20.63 9.35 12.98
C GLU A 131 -21.47 8.82 14.16
N VAL A 132 -21.36 9.45 15.34
CA VAL A 132 -22.11 9.01 16.54
C VAL A 132 -23.62 8.91 16.28
N LYS A 133 -24.17 9.81 15.45
CA LYS A 133 -25.58 9.80 15.07
C LYS A 133 -25.97 8.58 14.22
N ASP A 134 -25.03 8.02 13.46
CA ASP A 134 -25.28 6.93 12.52
C ASP A 134 -25.44 5.58 13.25
N PHE A 135 -25.06 5.50 14.54
CA PHE A 135 -25.29 4.31 15.37
C PHE A 135 -26.61 4.37 16.17
N ARG A 136 -27.38 5.46 16.09
CA ARG A 136 -28.61 5.61 16.88
C ARG A 136 -29.67 4.62 16.43
N GLY A 137 -30.11 3.76 17.35
CA GLY A 137 -31.12 2.73 17.07
C GLY A 137 -30.59 1.54 16.26
N ILE A 138 -29.28 1.46 16.00
CA ILE A 138 -28.64 0.38 15.26
C ILE A 138 -27.82 -0.49 16.22
N ASP A 139 -28.16 -1.78 16.32
CA ASP A 139 -27.40 -2.73 17.12
C ASP A 139 -26.23 -3.34 16.33
N VAL A 140 -25.04 -2.79 16.56
CA VAL A 140 -23.78 -3.28 15.95
C VAL A 140 -23.08 -4.33 16.80
N ARG A 141 -23.54 -4.59 18.03
CA ARG A 141 -22.87 -5.52 18.94
C ARG A 141 -22.91 -6.93 18.38
N ASN A 142 -21.77 -7.62 18.40
CA ASN A 142 -21.58 -8.97 17.87
C ASN A 142 -21.86 -9.11 16.36
N ASN A 143 -21.98 -8.01 15.62
CA ASN A 143 -22.26 -7.96 14.19
C ASN A 143 -21.05 -7.42 13.39
N ILE A 144 -21.17 -7.45 12.07
CA ILE A 144 -20.17 -6.93 11.13
C ILE A 144 -20.67 -5.60 10.59
N VAL A 145 -19.86 -4.55 10.71
CA VAL A 145 -20.23 -3.22 10.25
C VAL A 145 -19.79 -3.01 8.81
N LEU A 146 -20.68 -2.48 7.98
CA LEU A 146 -20.38 -1.97 6.65
C LEU A 146 -20.34 -0.43 6.74
N MET A 147 -19.27 0.20 6.28
CA MET A 147 -19.03 1.63 6.49
C MET A 147 -18.33 2.28 5.30
N ASP A 148 -18.57 3.56 5.05
CA ASP A 148 -17.87 4.30 4.01
C ASP A 148 -16.37 4.44 4.36
N TYR A 149 -15.47 4.27 3.39
CA TYR A 149 -14.03 4.39 3.65
C TYR A 149 -13.61 5.79 4.09
N ASN A 150 -14.18 6.84 3.50
CA ASN A 150 -13.85 8.23 3.84
C ASN A 150 -14.58 8.68 5.11
N SER A 151 -14.08 8.19 6.23
CA SER A 151 -14.68 8.26 7.57
C SER A 151 -13.63 8.43 8.68
N LYS A 152 -12.36 8.68 8.33
CA LYS A 152 -11.25 8.81 9.28
C LYS A 152 -11.23 7.65 10.28
N SER A 153 -11.16 7.95 11.58
CA SER A 153 -11.08 6.97 12.66
C SER A 153 -12.45 6.52 13.20
N ASN A 154 -13.56 6.87 12.54
CA ASN A 154 -14.92 6.57 13.04
C ASN A 154 -15.21 5.07 13.24
N TRP A 155 -14.48 4.19 12.55
CA TRP A 155 -14.56 2.75 12.75
C TRP A 155 -14.26 2.33 14.21
N MET A 156 -13.54 3.17 14.96
CA MET A 156 -13.30 2.95 16.39
C MET A 156 -14.59 3.00 17.21
N TYR A 157 -15.61 3.76 16.78
CA TYR A 157 -16.92 3.74 17.44
C TYR A 157 -17.60 2.38 17.27
N ALA A 158 -17.58 1.81 16.06
CA ALA A 158 -18.09 0.46 15.82
C ALA A 158 -17.38 -0.58 16.69
N MET A 159 -16.04 -0.50 16.78
CA MET A 159 -15.24 -1.36 17.65
C MET A 159 -15.64 -1.20 19.13
N ASN A 160 -15.75 0.03 19.63
CA ASN A 160 -16.12 0.31 21.02
C ASN A 160 -17.55 -0.12 21.38
N LEU A 161 -18.46 -0.10 20.41
CA LEU A 161 -19.83 -0.57 20.56
C LEU A 161 -19.97 -2.10 20.49
N GLY A 162 -18.87 -2.81 20.25
CA GLY A 162 -18.81 -4.28 20.27
C GLY A 162 -19.06 -4.95 18.93
N ALA A 163 -18.88 -4.24 17.80
CA ALA A 163 -18.81 -4.89 16.50
C ALA A 163 -17.66 -5.92 16.47
N LYS A 164 -17.78 -6.95 15.64
CA LYS A 164 -16.74 -7.97 15.48
C LYS A 164 -15.71 -7.62 14.40
N ALA A 165 -16.12 -6.85 13.40
CA ALA A 165 -15.30 -6.43 12.27
C ALA A 165 -15.93 -5.23 11.56
N VAL A 166 -15.14 -4.57 10.70
CA VAL A 166 -15.63 -3.55 9.77
C VAL A 166 -15.19 -3.85 8.34
N VAL A 167 -16.13 -3.68 7.42
CA VAL A 167 -15.96 -3.74 5.96
C VAL A 167 -16.10 -2.30 5.45
N PHE A 168 -15.06 -1.75 4.86
CA PHE A 168 -15.09 -0.42 4.28
C PHE A 168 -15.45 -0.47 2.80
N ILE A 169 -16.41 0.35 2.39
CA ILE A 169 -16.80 0.50 0.99
C ILE A 169 -15.85 1.48 0.29
N GLU A 170 -15.35 1.08 -0.86
CA GLU A 170 -14.60 1.92 -1.79
C GLU A 170 -15.31 3.25 -2.09
N PRO A 171 -14.64 4.39 -1.87
CA PRO A 171 -15.18 5.69 -2.23
C PRO A 171 -14.83 6.04 -3.68
N ASP A 172 -15.58 6.95 -4.30
CA ASP A 172 -15.28 7.42 -5.66
C ASP A 172 -13.94 8.19 -5.75
N LEU A 173 -13.56 8.86 -4.66
CA LEU A 173 -12.28 9.55 -4.51
C LEU A 173 -11.82 9.42 -3.07
N THR A 174 -10.52 9.24 -2.83
CA THR A 174 -9.95 9.25 -1.48
C THR A 174 -8.62 9.99 -1.43
N LEU A 175 -8.17 10.31 -0.22
CA LEU A 175 -6.89 10.94 0.05
C LEU A 175 -6.04 9.98 0.88
N ARG A 176 -4.72 10.03 0.72
CA ARG A 176 -3.78 9.19 1.48
C ARG A 176 -4.06 9.22 3.00
N GLY A 177 -4.37 10.40 3.54
CA GLY A 177 -4.65 10.59 4.96
C GLY A 177 -5.83 9.77 5.49
N GLU A 178 -6.83 9.45 4.67
CA GLU A 178 -7.93 8.56 5.10
C GLU A 178 -7.43 7.16 5.44
N GLY A 179 -6.43 6.66 4.72
CA GLY A 179 -5.79 5.37 4.97
C GLY A 179 -4.97 5.35 6.26
N ASP A 180 -4.29 6.45 6.59
CA ASP A 180 -3.53 6.58 7.83
C ASP A 180 -4.43 6.47 9.07
N TYR A 181 -5.70 6.91 8.99
CA TYR A 181 -6.68 6.76 10.08
C TYR A 181 -7.25 5.33 10.23
N LYS A 182 -6.89 4.39 9.36
CA LYS A 182 -7.42 3.00 9.41
C LYS A 182 -6.56 2.06 10.24
N SER A 183 -5.39 2.49 10.71
CA SER A 183 -4.52 1.75 11.61
C SER A 183 -4.35 2.49 12.95
N LEU A 184 -3.91 1.75 13.96
CA LEU A 184 -3.61 2.24 15.29
C LEU A 184 -2.21 1.76 15.69
N GLU A 185 -1.56 2.56 16.52
CA GLU A 185 -0.29 2.22 17.17
C GLU A 185 -0.50 1.35 18.43
N VAL A 186 -1.57 0.55 18.45
CA VAL A 186 -1.91 -0.37 19.54
C VAL A 186 -2.35 -1.69 18.90
N PRO A 187 -1.81 -2.86 19.28
CA PRO A 187 -2.01 -4.14 18.58
C PRO A 187 -3.40 -4.76 18.84
N ILE A 188 -4.46 -4.01 18.57
CA ILE A 188 -5.85 -4.42 18.77
C ILE A 188 -6.29 -5.37 17.66
N LYS A 189 -6.84 -6.52 18.06
CA LYS A 189 -7.42 -7.51 17.15
C LYS A 189 -8.84 -7.11 16.76
N PHE A 190 -8.95 -6.28 15.73
CA PHE A 190 -10.22 -5.89 15.13
C PHE A 190 -10.09 -5.95 13.60
N PRO A 191 -10.61 -7.04 12.97
CA PRO A 191 -10.53 -7.21 11.53
C PRO A 191 -11.16 -6.05 10.76
N ARG A 192 -10.40 -5.53 9.81
CA ARG A 192 -10.76 -4.41 8.95
C ARG A 192 -10.43 -4.80 7.53
N VAL A 193 -11.43 -4.76 6.66
CA VAL A 193 -11.28 -5.11 5.26
C VAL A 193 -11.89 -4.03 4.39
N TYR A 194 -11.44 -3.95 3.15
CA TYR A 194 -11.92 -3.04 2.12
C TYR A 194 -12.64 -3.84 1.04
N ILE A 195 -13.82 -3.42 0.65
CA ILE A 195 -14.56 -4.00 -0.48
C ILE A 195 -14.60 -2.97 -1.61
N LYS A 196 -14.34 -3.45 -2.84
CA LYS A 196 -14.49 -2.62 -4.04
C LYS A 196 -15.97 -2.31 -4.28
N LYS A 197 -16.24 -1.20 -4.95
CA LYS A 197 -17.62 -0.77 -5.27
C LYS A 197 -18.23 -1.63 -6.38
N GLU A 198 -17.39 -2.24 -7.21
CA GLU A 198 -17.71 -3.10 -8.35
C GLU A 198 -17.66 -4.59 -8.00
#